data_AF-A0A7W5YBJ0-F1
#
_entry.id   AF-A0A7W5YBJ0-F1
#
_cell.length_a   1.000
_cell.length_b   1.000
_cell.length_c   1.000
_cell.angle_alpha   90.00
_cell.angle_beta   90.00
_cell.angle_gamma   90.00
#
_symmetry.space_group_name_H-M   'P 1'
#
loop_
_entity.id
_entity.type
_entity.pdbx_description
1 polymer ?
#
loop_
_entity_poly.entity_id
_entity_poly.type
_entity_poly.pdbx_seq_one_letter_code
_entity_poly.pdbx_strand_id
1 'polypeptide(L)' 'MNWVMREGRGWSQNDLAREAAVTHSAVARFEAGGTIPTLPVLERLARALDAQGPTVRPFSGG' A
#
# COMPACT_ATOMS: atom_id res chain seq x y z
N MET A 1 0.47 10.43 8.44
CA MET A 1 0.85 10.65 7.03
C MET A 1 -0.29 10.16 6.16
N ASN A 2 -0.66 10.91 5.12
CA ASN A 2 -1.91 10.72 4.40
C ASN A 2 -1.78 9.58 3.36
N TRP A 3 -2.04 8.34 3.77
CA TRP A 3 -2.01 7.13 2.95
C TRP A 3 -3.20 7.02 1.95
N VAL A 4 -4.05 8.05 1.85
CA VAL A 4 -5.25 8.09 0.99
C VAL A 4 -4.91 8.09 -0.53
N MET A 5 -3.64 8.27 -0.91
CA MET A 5 -3.18 8.25 -2.30
C MET A 5 -3.45 6.93 -3.06
N ARG A 6 -3.68 5.81 -2.35
CA ARG A 6 -4.03 4.51 -2.95
C ARG A 6 -5.45 4.47 -3.52
N GLU A 7 -6.41 5.15 -2.88
CA GLU A 7 -7.82 5.11 -3.28
C GLU A 7 -8.06 5.81 -4.63
N GLY A 8 -7.39 6.94 -4.87
CA GLY A 8 -7.47 7.65 -6.15
C GLY A 8 -6.86 6.91 -7.34
N ARG A 9 -6.14 5.79 -7.10
CA ARG A 9 -5.50 4.96 -8.12
C ARG A 9 -6.03 3.52 -8.16
N GLY A 10 -7.07 3.19 -7.37
CA GLY A 10 -7.68 1.86 -7.33
C GLY A 10 -6.85 0.78 -6.60
N TRP A 11 -5.88 1.17 -5.76
CA TRP A 11 -5.06 0.22 -5.01
C TRP A 11 -5.77 -0.25 -3.75
N SER A 12 -5.82 -1.56 -3.54
CA SER A 12 -6.09 -2.12 -2.21
C SER A 12 -4.85 -2.11 -1.32
N GLN A 13 -5.03 -2.27 0.00
CA GLN A 13 -3.92 -2.51 0.93
C GLN A 13 -3.08 -3.74 0.51
N ASN A 14 -3.71 -4.75 -0.10
CA ASN A 14 -3.05 -5.98 -0.51
C ASN A 14 -2.19 -5.79 -1.77
N ASP A 15 -2.65 -4.95 -2.70
CA ASP A 15 -1.86 -4.55 -3.86
C ASP A 15 -0.61 -3.77 -3.44
N LEU A 16 -0.78 -2.83 -2.50
CA LEU A 16 0.33 -2.06 -1.95
C LEU A 16 1.33 -2.95 -1.21
N ALA A 17 0.83 -3.89 -0.41
CA ALA A 17 1.65 -4.84 0.31
C ALA A 17 2.49 -5.69 -0.65
N ARG A 18 1.85 -6.22 -1.70
CA ARG A 18 2.51 -7.04 -2.72
C ARG A 18 3.59 -6.24 -3.46
N GLU A 19 3.28 -5.04 -3.92
CA GLU A 19 4.24 -4.24 -4.69
C GLU A 19 5.41 -3.75 -3.82
N ALA A 20 5.14 -3.31 -2.59
CA ALA A 20 6.18 -2.84 -1.68
C ALA A 20 6.94 -3.97 -0.98
N ALA A 21 6.65 -5.23 -1.33
CA ALA A 21 7.21 -6.44 -0.72
C ALA A 21 7.12 -6.42 0.82
N VAL A 22 5.93 -6.11 1.33
CA VAL A 22 5.58 -6.15 2.76
C VAL A 22 4.30 -6.93 2.98
N THR A 23 3.95 -7.22 4.23
CA THR A 23 2.69 -7.91 4.53
C THR A 23 1.51 -6.92 4.57
N HIS A 24 0.31 -7.41 4.24
CA HIS A 24 -0.94 -6.66 4.41
C HIS A 24 -1.10 -6.12 5.85
N SER A 25 -0.75 -6.95 6.84
CA SER A 25 -0.81 -6.57 8.26
C SER A 25 0.17 -5.44 8.61
N ALA A 26 1.35 -5.39 7.97
CA ALA A 26 2.29 -4.30 8.14
C ALA A 26 1.71 -3.00 7.56
N VAL A 27 1.14 -3.06 6.35
CA VAL A 27 0.42 -1.93 5.73
C VAL A 27 -0.69 -1.41 6.64
N ALA A 28 -1.55 -2.30 7.16
CA ALA A 28 -2.61 -1.91 8.08
C ALA A 28 -2.10 -1.23 9.37
N ARG A 29 -0.97 -1.69 9.94
CA ARG A 29 -0.35 -1.05 11.10
C ARG A 29 0.23 0.32 10.79
N PHE A 30 0.85 0.48 9.62
CA PHE A 30 1.40 1.76 9.19
C PHE A 30 0.28 2.80 8.97
N GLU A 31 -0.86 2.35 8.43
CA GLU A 31 -2.04 3.18 8.20
C GLU A 31 -2.77 3.55 9.50
N ALA A 32 -2.84 2.62 10.44
CA ALA A 32 -3.37 2.87 11.78
C ALA A 32 -2.45 3.76 12.64
N GLY A 33 -1.27 4.12 12.15
CA GLY A 33 -0.27 4.91 12.88
C GLY A 33 0.40 4.14 14.03
N GLY A 34 0.18 2.82 14.13
CA GLY A 34 0.70 2.00 15.22
C GLY A 34 2.17 1.61 15.07
N THR A 35 2.77 1.84 13.90
CA THR A 35 4.19 1.57 13.66
C THR A 35 4.73 2.51 12.59
N ILE A 36 5.90 3.11 12.82
CA ILE A 36 6.61 3.88 11.79
C ILE A 36 7.46 2.90 10.96
N PRO A 37 7.32 2.88 9.62
CA PRO A 37 8.15 2.03 8.78
C PRO A 37 9.61 2.46 8.85
N THR A 38 10.54 1.50 8.70
CA THR A 38 11.96 1.83 8.55
C THR A 38 12.21 2.54 7.22
N LEU A 39 13.33 3.26 7.10
CA LEU A 39 13.69 3.98 5.88
C LEU A 39 13.67 3.07 4.62
N PRO A 40 14.21 1.85 4.63
CA PRO A 40 14.10 0.95 3.48
C PRO A 40 12.65 0.56 3.12
N VAL A 41 11.78 0.43 4.13
CA VAL A 41 10.36 0.13 3.90
C VAL A 41 9.65 1.33 3.29
N LEU A 42 9.94 2.55 3.78
CA LEU A 42 9.46 3.81 3.23
C LEU A 42 9.81 3.97 1.75
N GLU A 43 11.04 3.64 1.36
CA GLU A 43 11.48 3.71 -0.05
C GLU A 43 10.72 2.73 -0.94
N ARG A 44 10.50 1.48 -0.49
CA ARG A 44 9.71 0.50 -1.24
C ARG A 44 8.26 0.94 -1.40
N LEU A 45 7.66 1.47 -0.34
CA LEU A 45 6.30 2.00 -0.38
C LEU A 45 6.19 3.20 -1.31
N ALA A 46 7.15 4.12 -1.27
CA ALA A 46 7.19 5.28 -2.17
C ALA A 46 7.29 4.84 -3.63
N ARG A 47 8.17 3.89 -3.96
CA ARG A 47 8.27 3.32 -5.32
C ARG A 47 6.99 2.62 -5.77
N ALA A 48 6.37 1.84 -4.89
CA ALA A 48 5.11 1.18 -5.19
C ALA A 48 4.00 2.20 -5.50
N LEU A 49 3.90 3.28 -4.70
CA LEU A 49 2.90 4.33 -4.90
C LEU A 49 3.16 5.18 -6.15
N ASP A 50 4.42 5.32 -6.58
CA ASP A 50 4.78 6.06 -7.79
C ASP A 50 4.58 5.23 -9.08
N ALA A 51 4.42 3.92 -8.97
CA ALA A 51 4.07 3.06 -10.09
C ALA A 51 2.64 3.37 -10.59
N GLN A 52 2.44 3.20 -11.91
CA GLN A 52 1.08 3.19 -12.47
C GLN A 52 0.29 2.07 -11.80
N GLY A 53 -0.84 2.41 -11.19
CA GLY A 53 -1.55 1.50 -10.31
C GLY A 53 -2.04 0.22 -10.99
N PRO A 54 -2.39 -0.82 -10.22
CA PRO A 54 -3.03 -1.99 -10.78
C PRO A 54 -4.30 -1.51 -11.48
N THR A 55 -4.41 -1.80 -12.78
CA THR A 55 -5.65 -1.61 -13.54
C THR A 55 -6.80 -2.10 -12.69
N VAL A 56 -7.73 -1.18 -12.35
CA VAL A 56 -8.84 -1.41 -11.42
C VAL A 56 -9.42 -2.80 -11.65
N ARG A 57 -9.13 -3.73 -10.73
CA ARG A 57 -9.70 -5.08 -10.80
C ARG A 57 -11.04 -5.03 -10.09
N PRO A 58 -12.14 -5.50 -10.71
CA PRO A 58 -13.40 -5.61 -10.02
C PRO A 58 -13.21 -6.47 -8.77
N PHE A 59 -13.66 -5.94 -7.63
CA PHE A 59 -13.55 -6.55 -6.31
C PHE A 59 -14.09 -7.98 -6.36
N SER A 60 -13.18 -8.95 -6.33
CA SER A 60 -13.50 -10.38 -6.25
C SER A 60 -13.26 -10.78 -4.79
N GLY A 61 -14.26 -10.60 -3.95
CA GLY A 61 -14.23 -11.02 -2.55
C GLY A 61 -15.61 -11.51 -2.13
N GLY A 62 -15.68 -12.81 -1.81
CA GLY A 62 -16.78 -13.44 -1.06
C GLY A 62 -16.49 -13.47 0.43
#